data_AF-A0A9D7JGR1-F1
#
_entry.id   AF-A0A9D7JGR1-F1
#
_cell.length_a   1.000
_cell.length_b   1.000
_cell.length_c   1.000
_cell.angle_alpha   90.00
_cell.angle_beta   90.00
_cell.angle_gamma   90.00
#
_symmetry.space_group_name_H-M   'P 1'
#
loop_
_entity.id
_entity.type
_entity.pdbx_description
1 polymer ?
#
loop_
_entity_poly.entity_id
_entity_poly.type
_entity_poly.pdbx_seq_one_letter_code
_entity_poly.pdbx_strand_id
1 'polypeptide(L)' 'MDQNKTALERAFELARSGRFSSLTELKRAVSLEGYLLSQLEGRSLARQLGALMKASGANRT' A
#
# COMPACT_ATOMS: atom_id res chain seq x y z
N MET A 1 12.34 -5.57 -6.37
CA MET A 1 11.30 -6.60 -6.17
C MET A 1 11.87 -7.80 -5.44
N ASP A 2 11.35 -8.12 -4.26
CA ASP A 2 11.57 -9.41 -3.63
C ASP A 2 10.73 -10.49 -4.35
N GLN A 3 11.36 -11.54 -4.86
CA GLN A 3 10.67 -12.59 -5.64
C GLN A 3 9.69 -13.43 -4.81
N ASN A 4 9.80 -13.38 -3.48
CA ASN A 4 8.93 -14.08 -2.54
C ASN A 4 7.75 -13.24 -2.04
N LYS A 5 7.58 -12.01 -2.57
CA LYS A 5 6.56 -11.08 -2.10
C LYS A 5 5.68 -10.66 -3.26
N THR A 6 4.38 -10.58 -3.02
CA THR A 6 3.38 -10.10 -3.99
C THR A 6 3.22 -8.59 -3.91
N ALA A 7 2.66 -7.97 -4.96
CA ALA A 7 2.31 -6.56 -4.94
C ALA A 7 1.31 -6.24 -3.81
N LEU A 8 0.44 -7.20 -3.49
CA LEU A 8 -0.55 -7.11 -2.44
C LEU A 8 0.10 -7.02 -1.06
N GLU A 9 0.96 -7.98 -0.72
CA GLU A 9 1.69 -7.98 0.55
C GLU A 9 2.51 -6.70 0.70
N ARG A 10 3.18 -6.28 -0.37
CA ARG A 10 3.98 -5.05 -0.33
C ARG A 10 3.12 -3.81 -0.10
N ALA A 11 1.95 -3.72 -0.74
CA ALA A 11 1.01 -2.63 -0.52
C ALA A 11 0.56 -2.54 0.94
N PHE A 12 0.29 -3.68 1.59
CA PHE A 12 -0.09 -3.71 3.02
C PHE A 12 1.05 -3.28 3.95
N GLU A 13 2.30 -3.65 3.66
CA GLU A 13 3.45 -3.17 4.43
C GLU A 13 3.62 -1.65 4.32
N LEU A 14 3.56 -1.11 3.10
CA LEU A 14 3.65 0.32 2.87
C LEU A 14 2.49 1.06 3.55
N ALA A 15 1.27 0.52 3.49
CA ALA A 15 0.12 1.10 4.20
C ALA A 15 0.34 1.11 5.72
N ARG A 16 0.84 0.01 6.29
CA ARG A 16 1.08 -0.11 7.73
C ARG A 16 2.22 0.77 8.22
N SER A 17 3.17 1.11 7.35
CA SER A 17 4.27 2.01 7.69
C SER A 17 3.82 3.42 8.06
N GLY A 18 2.60 3.83 7.68
CA GLY A 18 2.10 5.18 7.94
C GLY A 18 2.89 6.28 7.21
N ARG A 19 3.72 5.92 6.21
CA ARG A 19 4.55 6.86 5.43
C ARG A 19 3.81 7.52 4.28
N PHE A 20 2.69 6.94 3.85
CA PHE A 20 1.95 7.38 2.67
C PHE A 20 0.63 8.01 3.11
N SER A 21 0.25 9.09 2.42
CA SER A 21 -0.96 9.86 2.73
C SER A 21 -2.12 9.54 1.79
N SER A 22 -1.84 8.92 0.64
CA SER A 22 -2.83 8.55 -0.36
C SER A 22 -2.53 7.21 -1.05
N LEU A 23 -3.59 6.55 -1.52
CA LEU A 23 -3.45 5.30 -2.29
C LEU A 23 -2.66 5.49 -3.58
N THR A 24 -2.76 6.65 -4.21
CA THR A 24 -2.01 6.96 -5.42
C THR A 24 -0.50 6.97 -5.16
N GLU A 25 -0.09 7.61 -4.06
CA GLU A 25 1.31 7.65 -3.62
C GLU A 25 1.84 6.25 -3.28
N LEU A 26 1.04 5.47 -2.55
CA LEU A 26 1.35 4.09 -2.22
C LEU A 26 1.51 3.22 -3.48
N LYS A 27 0.57 3.30 -4.43
CA LYS A 27 0.64 2.56 -5.70
C LYS A 27 1.88 2.94 -6.51
N ARG A 28 2.24 4.23 -6.55
CA ARG A 28 3.49 4.66 -7.20
C ARG A 28 4.71 4.02 -6.54
N ALA A 29 4.77 3.98 -5.21
CA ALA A 29 5.88 3.33 -4.49
C ALA A 29 5.96 1.83 -4.79
N VAL A 30 4.82 1.12 -4.78
CA VAL A 30 4.77 -0.31 -5.17
C VAL A 30 5.30 -0.51 -6.60
N SER A 31 4.88 0.34 -7.55
CA SER A 31 5.35 0.26 -8.94
C SER A 31 6.85 0.56 -9.09
N LEU A 32 7.39 1.52 -8.33
CA LEU A 32 8.82 1.85 -8.35
C LEU A 32 9.69 0.71 -7.83
N GLU A 33 9.15 -0.14 -6.96
CA GLU A 33 9.83 -1.35 -6.47
C GLU A 33 9.78 -2.53 -7.45
N GLY A 34 9.08 -2.36 -8.59
CA GLY A 34 8.97 -3.33 -9.68
C GLY A 34 7.72 -4.22 -9.64
N TYR A 35 6.76 -3.91 -8.78
CA TYR A 35 5.52 -4.69 -8.65
C TYR A 35 4.43 -4.23 -9.62
N LEU A 36 3.69 -5.18 -10.18
CA LEU A 36 2.56 -4.91 -11.08
C LEU A 36 1.34 -4.40 -10.32
N LEU A 37 0.80 -3.26 -10.75
CA LEU A 37 -0.35 -2.62 -10.11
C LEU A 37 -1.70 -3.27 -10.46
N SER A 38 -1.75 -4.16 -11.46
CA SER A 38 -2.97 -4.91 -11.82
C SER A 38 -3.51 -5.74 -10.66
N GLN A 39 -2.66 -6.12 -9.70
CA GLN A 39 -3.06 -6.80 -8.47
C GLN A 39 -3.71 -5.86 -7.42
N LEU A 40 -3.76 -4.54 -7.67
CA LEU A 40 -4.22 -3.50 -6.73
C LEU A 40 -5.46 -2.72 -7.20
N GLU A 41 -6.28 -3.27 -8.12
CA GLU A 41 -7.38 -2.54 -8.77
C GLU A 41 -8.78 -2.69 -8.13
N GLY A 42 -8.89 -3.37 -6.98
CA GLY A 42 -10.17 -3.58 -6.30
C GLY A 42 -10.61 -2.43 -5.39
N ARG A 43 -11.90 -2.04 -5.46
CA ARG A 43 -12.49 -1.02 -4.55
C ARG A 43 -12.46 -1.45 -3.08
N SER A 44 -12.65 -2.74 -2.80
CA SER A 44 -12.54 -3.27 -1.43
C SER A 44 -11.11 -3.14 -0.90
N LEU A 45 -10.13 -3.53 -1.71
CA LEU A 45 -8.71 -3.43 -1.38
C LEU A 45 -8.28 -1.98 -1.14
N ALA A 46 -8.70 -1.06 -2.01
CA ALA A 46 -8.48 0.37 -1.83
C ALA A 46 -9.00 0.87 -0.47
N ARG A 47 -10.21 0.44 -0.08
CA ARG A 47 -10.78 0.78 1.24
C ARG A 47 -9.95 0.20 2.39
N GLN A 48 -9.50 -1.05 2.28
CA GLN A 48 -8.68 -1.70 3.31
C GLN A 48 -7.33 -0.99 3.50
N LEU A 49 -6.61 -0.74 2.40
CA LEU A 49 -5.34 -0.01 2.44
C LEU A 49 -5.51 1.41 2.99
N GLY A 50 -6.55 2.13 2.54
CA GLY A 50 -6.84 3.48 3.03
C GLY A 50 -7.20 3.53 4.53
N ALA A 51 -7.96 2.56 5.03
CA ALA A 51 -8.26 2.44 6.45
C ALA A 51 -6.99 2.16 7.27
N LEU A 52 -6.13 1.27 6.77
CA LEU A 52 -4.87 0.94 7.43
C LEU A 52 -3.90 2.13 7.48
N MET A 53 -3.76 2.86 6.37
CA MET A 53 -2.95 4.08 6.30
C MET A 53 -3.40 5.13 7.30
N LYS A 54 -4.73 5.35 7.41
CA LYS A 54 -5.30 6.29 8.39
C LYS A 54 -5.02 5.86 9.83
N ALA A 55 -5.21 4.57 10.14
CA ALA A 55 -4.93 4.04 11.47
C ALA A 55 -3.44 4.16 11.84
N SER A 56 -2.54 3.84 10.91
CA SER A 56 -1.09 3.96 11.13
C SER A 56 -0.60 5.41 11.22
N GLY A 57 -1.19 6.33 10.44
CA GLY A 57 -0.87 7.75 10.50
C GLY A 57 -1.35 8.43 11.78
N ALA A 58 -2.47 7.99 12.34
CA ALA A 58 -3.01 8.49 13.61
C ALA A 58 -2.17 8.07 14.84
N ASN A 59 -1.43 6.96 14.77
CA ASN A 59 -0.60 6.47 15.86
C ASN A 59 0.77 7.18 16.00
N ARG A 60 0.94 8.35 15.36
CA ARG A 60 2.18 9.18 15.38
C ARG A 60 2.00 10.51 16.13
N THR A 61 0.84 10.76 16.75
CA THR A 61 0.51 11.95 17.54
C THR A 61 0.13 11.54 18.95
#